data_AF-A0A7G5ZRX2-F1
#
_entry.id   AF-A0A7G5ZRX2-F1
#
_cell.length_a   1.000
_cell.length_b   1.000
_cell.length_c   1.000
_cell.angle_alpha   90.00
_cell.angle_beta   90.00
_cell.angle_gamma   90.00
#
_symmetry.space_group_name_H-M   'P 1'
#
loop_
_entity.id
_entity.type
_entity.pdbx_description
1 polymer ?
#
loop_
_entity_poly.entity_id
_entity_poly.type
_entity_poly.pdbx_seq_one_letter_code
_entity_poly.pdbx_strand_id
1 'polypeptide(L)'
;MTDAAGIRVVAIADADSFVKWSAALLGTVPGLRPHLLLVRTPLTVSAAQERTALAGTALGPDDVTRVSFAEAAGWLAGQRPDVVVLAGRGPFVRLMGRMIDALEHRPVTVSGLPGMAIPAQRGALDYRRYTDLLILHSHREVRAFEELGRRIGVQVPTALATLPFARRRQRMLRPERVRVEAVVGEAEVSRSPNILAP
;
A
#
# COMPACT_ATOMS: atom_id res chain seq x y z
N MET A 1 -30.72 3.60 -1.10
CA MET A 1 -30.29 5.02 -1.08
C MET A 1 -29.25 5.16 0.02
N THR A 2 -27.96 5.07 -0.33
CA THR A 2 -26.84 5.39 0.58
C THR A 2 -26.31 6.74 0.10
N ASP A 3 -27.00 7.79 0.52
CA ASP A 3 -26.75 9.16 0.08
C ASP A 3 -25.55 9.72 0.86
N ALA A 4 -24.60 10.36 0.19
CA ALA A 4 -23.50 11.17 0.76
C ALA A 4 -22.49 10.55 1.78
N ALA A 5 -22.62 9.31 2.25
CA ALA A 5 -21.92 8.81 3.45
C ALA A 5 -20.86 7.70 3.20
N GLY A 6 -19.78 7.99 2.47
CA GLY A 6 -18.68 7.02 2.29
C GLY A 6 -18.02 6.56 3.61
N ILE A 7 -17.44 5.36 3.62
CA ILE A 7 -16.77 4.79 4.82
C ILE A 7 -15.57 5.68 5.19
N ARG A 8 -15.53 6.20 6.41
CA ARG A 8 -14.43 7.05 6.90
C ARG A 8 -13.28 6.15 7.36
N VAL A 9 -12.16 6.22 6.63
CA VAL A 9 -10.99 5.38 6.89
C VAL A 9 -9.79 6.25 7.22
N VAL A 10 -9.22 6.07 8.41
CA VAL A 10 -8.01 6.79 8.83
C VAL A 10 -6.83 5.83 8.79
N ALA A 11 -5.84 6.08 7.95
CA ALA A 11 -4.54 5.42 8.06
C ALA A 11 -3.66 6.14 9.07
N ILE A 12 -3.12 5.42 10.05
CA ILE A 12 -2.13 5.94 10.99
C ILE A 12 -0.76 5.45 10.58
N ALA A 13 0.17 6.36 10.31
CA ALA A 13 1.52 6.03 9.86
C ALA A 13 2.60 6.91 10.50
N ASP A 14 3.84 6.40 10.55
CA ASP A 14 5.02 7.17 10.95
C ASP A 14 6.07 7.26 9.83
N ALA A 15 6.45 6.13 9.23
CA ALA A 15 7.57 6.05 8.28
C ALA A 15 7.14 5.96 6.79
N ASP A 16 8.05 6.36 5.89
CA ASP A 16 7.83 6.54 4.44
C ASP A 16 7.20 5.32 3.74
N SER A 17 7.72 4.12 4.00
CA SER A 17 7.20 2.90 3.37
C SER A 17 5.75 2.60 3.76
N PHE A 18 5.36 2.95 5.00
CA PHE A 18 4.00 2.78 5.48
C PHE A 18 3.05 3.85 4.94
N VAL A 19 3.49 5.11 4.87
CA VAL A 19 2.75 6.21 4.23
C VAL A 19 2.43 5.85 2.77
N LYS A 20 3.42 5.44 1.99
CA LYS A 20 3.25 5.03 0.59
C LYS A 20 2.29 3.86 0.46
N TRP A 21 2.45 2.86 1.32
CA TRP A 21 1.60 1.67 1.30
C TRP A 21 0.14 1.99 1.63
N SER A 22 -0.11 2.72 2.73
CA SER A 22 -1.47 3.03 3.15
C SER A 22 -2.16 3.97 2.19
N ALA A 23 -1.47 5.01 1.70
CA ALA A 23 -2.04 5.94 0.72
C ALA A 23 -2.45 5.23 -0.56
N ALA A 24 -1.59 4.35 -1.08
CA ALA A 24 -1.88 3.60 -2.28
C ALA A 24 -2.97 2.52 -2.05
N LEU A 25 -2.99 1.86 -0.89
CA LEU A 25 -4.05 0.90 -0.52
C LEU A 25 -5.42 1.59 -0.49
N LEU A 26 -5.54 2.71 0.24
CA LEU A 26 -6.80 3.43 0.38
C LEU A 26 -7.30 3.96 -0.96
N GLY A 27 -6.39 4.43 -1.82
CA GLY A 27 -6.72 4.89 -3.18
C GLY A 27 -7.24 3.80 -4.12
N THR A 28 -7.15 2.50 -3.76
CA THR A 28 -7.67 1.40 -4.59
C THR A 28 -9.09 0.97 -4.25
N VAL A 29 -9.69 1.49 -3.18
CA VAL A 29 -11.01 1.07 -2.70
C VAL A 29 -12.02 2.19 -2.97
N PRO A 30 -12.99 1.98 -3.88
CA PRO A 30 -14.04 2.97 -4.17
C PRO A 30 -14.93 3.23 -2.95
N GLY A 31 -15.43 4.46 -2.82
CA GLY A 31 -16.42 4.82 -1.78
C GLY A 31 -15.82 5.09 -0.39
N LEU A 32 -14.50 5.06 -0.25
CA LEU A 32 -13.84 5.51 0.98
C LEU A 32 -13.78 7.03 1.06
N ARG A 33 -13.82 7.55 2.29
CA ARG A 33 -13.35 8.89 2.67
C ARG A 33 -12.03 8.70 3.43
N PRO A 34 -10.90 8.62 2.71
CA PRO A 34 -9.63 8.30 3.32
C PRO A 34 -9.00 9.54 3.97
N HIS A 35 -8.33 9.36 5.10
CA HIS A 35 -7.51 10.38 5.74
C HIS A 35 -6.21 9.74 6.23
N LEU A 36 -5.11 10.49 6.21
CA LEU A 36 -3.82 10.03 6.71
C LEU A 36 -3.43 10.81 7.97
N LEU A 37 -3.35 10.11 9.09
CA LEU A 37 -2.88 10.63 10.36
C LEU A 37 -1.41 10.26 10.57
N LEU A 38 -0.52 11.23 10.39
CA LEU A 38 0.92 11.06 10.60
C LEU A 38 1.29 11.33 12.06
N VAL A 39 1.69 10.29 12.77
CA VAL A 39 2.12 10.41 14.17
C VAL A 39 3.60 10.72 14.24
N ARG A 40 3.96 11.76 14.99
CA ARG A 40 5.35 12.19 15.21
C ARG A 40 6.13 11.14 16.01
N THR A 41 7.19 10.63 15.40
CA THR A 41 8.20 9.70 15.92
C THR A 41 9.56 10.09 15.34
N PRO A 42 10.68 9.53 15.81
CA PRO A 42 11.99 9.76 15.20
C PRO A 42 12.11 9.33 13.73
N LEU A 43 11.17 8.54 13.21
CA LEU A 43 11.15 8.10 11.80
C LEU A 43 10.10 8.84 10.96
N THR A 44 9.48 9.89 11.50
CA THR A 44 8.43 10.62 10.81
C THR A 44 8.91 11.16 9.47
N VAL A 45 8.10 10.90 8.42
CA VAL A 45 8.37 11.39 7.07
C VAL A 45 8.54 12.91 7.03
N SER A 46 9.46 13.42 6.21
CA SER A 46 9.49 14.87 5.92
C SER A 46 8.29 15.28 5.06
N ALA A 47 8.00 16.58 4.97
CA ALA A 47 6.97 17.09 4.06
C ALA A 47 7.27 16.77 2.58
N ALA A 48 8.55 16.68 2.20
CA ALA A 48 8.93 16.26 0.85
C ALA A 48 8.61 14.77 0.61
N GLN A 49 8.96 13.90 1.57
CA GLN A 49 8.65 12.48 1.50
C GLN A 49 7.14 12.22 1.49
N GLU A 50 6.37 12.96 2.30
CA GLU A 50 4.90 12.92 2.27
C GLU A 50 4.36 13.22 0.87
N ARG A 51 4.71 14.38 0.30
CA ARG A 51 4.26 14.75 -1.06
C ARG A 51 4.62 13.68 -2.10
N THR A 52 5.84 13.14 -2.04
CA THR A 52 6.25 12.05 -2.92
C THR A 52 5.46 10.77 -2.69
N ALA A 53 5.09 10.46 -1.45
CA ALA A 53 4.33 9.27 -1.11
C ALA A 53 2.87 9.35 -1.54
N LEU A 54 2.28 10.54 -1.52
CA LEU A 54 0.90 10.79 -1.97
C LEU A 54 0.79 10.93 -3.48
N ALA A 55 1.89 11.22 -4.19
CA ALA A 55 1.89 11.42 -5.63
C ALA A 55 1.32 10.21 -6.38
N GLY A 56 0.23 10.44 -7.12
CA GLY A 56 -0.47 9.40 -7.88
C GLY A 56 -1.44 8.55 -7.04
N THR A 57 -1.77 8.98 -5.83
CA THR A 57 -2.88 8.45 -5.01
C THR A 57 -4.08 9.41 -5.05
N ALA A 58 -5.20 9.01 -4.46
CA ALA A 58 -6.38 9.86 -4.33
C ALA A 58 -6.30 10.88 -3.17
N LEU A 59 -5.24 10.81 -2.35
CA LEU A 59 -5.05 11.69 -1.20
C LEU A 59 -4.27 12.95 -1.59
N GLY A 60 -4.81 14.11 -1.21
CA GLY A 60 -4.15 15.41 -1.29
C GLY A 60 -3.58 15.88 0.05
N PRO A 61 -2.93 17.06 0.09
CA PRO A 61 -2.39 17.64 1.33
C PRO A 61 -3.45 17.86 2.42
N ASP A 62 -4.68 18.21 2.04
CA ASP A 62 -5.79 18.47 2.98
C ASP A 62 -6.33 17.18 3.63
N ASP A 63 -6.01 16.01 3.06
CA ASP A 63 -6.37 14.70 3.60
C ASP A 63 -5.31 14.16 4.57
N VAL A 64 -4.35 15.00 4.98
CA VAL A 64 -3.27 14.64 5.90
C VAL A 64 -3.31 15.51 7.15
N THR A 65 -3.21 14.87 8.31
CA THR A 65 -3.02 15.57 9.58
C THR A 65 -1.82 15.01 10.32
N ARG A 66 -1.02 15.90 10.90
CA ARG A 66 0.20 15.52 11.63
C ARG A 66 0.01 15.80 13.11
N VAL A 67 0.16 14.77 13.94
CA VAL A 67 -0.09 14.83 15.39
C VAL A 67 1.06 14.21 16.17
N SER A 68 1.21 14.58 17.44
CA SER A 68 1.97 13.79 18.39
C SER A 68 1.17 12.56 18.81
N PHE A 69 1.84 11.63 19.48
CA PHE A 69 1.17 10.50 20.11
C PHE A 69 0.08 10.94 21.11
N ALA A 70 0.34 11.98 21.90
CA ALA A 70 -0.60 12.49 22.91
C ALA A 70 -1.88 13.09 22.31
N GLU A 71 -1.78 13.68 21.11
CA GLU A 71 -2.90 14.30 20.41
C GLU A 71 -3.75 13.28 19.64
N ALA A 72 -3.21 12.10 19.33
CA ALA A 72 -3.86 11.14 18.44
C ALA A 72 -5.20 10.62 18.97
N ALA A 73 -5.31 10.35 20.28
CA ALA A 73 -6.55 9.87 20.88
C ALA A 73 -7.70 10.90 20.75
N GLY A 74 -7.43 12.16 21.09
CA GLY A 74 -8.40 13.24 20.97
C GLY A 74 -8.82 13.49 19.53
N TRP A 75 -7.86 13.44 18.60
CA TRP A 75 -8.16 13.57 17.17
C TRP A 75 -9.07 12.43 16.67
N LEU A 76 -8.75 11.18 16.99
CA LEU A 76 -9.56 10.02 16.60
C LEU A 76 -10.97 10.07 17.20
N ALA A 77 -11.08 10.45 18.48
CA ALA A 77 -12.36 10.61 19.15
C ALA A 77 -13.24 11.71 18.52
N GLY A 78 -12.62 12.81 18.06
CA GLY A 78 -13.31 13.88 17.35
C GLY A 78 -13.73 13.50 15.92
N GLN A 79 -12.91 12.71 15.22
CA GLN A 79 -13.18 12.32 13.83
C GLN A 79 -14.08 11.09 13.68
N ARG A 80 -14.17 10.23 14.70
CA ARG A 80 -14.98 9.01 14.74
C ARG A 80 -14.87 8.18 13.44
N PRO A 81 -13.66 7.71 13.08
CA PRO A 81 -13.51 6.86 11.90
C PRO A 81 -14.26 5.54 12.07
N ASP A 82 -14.73 4.97 10.96
CA ASP A 82 -15.30 3.63 10.94
C ASP A 82 -14.19 2.57 11.00
N VAL A 83 -13.07 2.87 10.31
CA VAL A 83 -11.91 1.99 10.17
C VAL A 83 -10.62 2.77 10.43
N VAL A 84 -9.71 2.16 11.18
CA VAL A 84 -8.33 2.62 11.33
C VAL A 84 -7.36 1.61 10.74
N VAL A 85 -6.56 2.05 9.77
CA VAL A 85 -5.45 1.27 9.21
C VAL A 85 -4.17 1.61 9.98
N LEU A 86 -3.71 0.69 10.83
CA LEU A 86 -2.45 0.77 11.57
C LEU A 86 -1.27 0.41 10.66
N ALA A 87 -0.74 1.43 10.00
CA ALA A 87 0.37 1.35 9.06
C ALA A 87 1.68 1.73 9.74
N GLY A 88 2.30 0.79 10.46
CA GLY A 88 3.62 1.05 11.04
C GLY A 88 4.39 -0.20 11.45
N ARG A 89 5.56 0.04 12.04
CA ARG A 89 6.37 -1.03 12.61
C ARG A 89 5.66 -1.67 13.80
N GLY A 90 6.02 -2.91 14.12
CA GLY A 90 5.32 -3.71 15.13
C GLY A 90 5.06 -3.00 16.47
N PRO A 91 6.08 -2.45 17.15
CA PRO A 91 5.88 -1.72 18.40
C PRO A 91 4.92 -0.52 18.29
N PHE A 92 5.01 0.22 17.17
CA PHE A 92 4.12 1.35 16.89
C PHE A 92 2.67 0.89 16.72
N VAL A 93 2.45 -0.17 15.93
CA VAL A 93 1.11 -0.77 15.73
C VAL A 93 0.51 -1.21 17.07
N ARG A 94 1.29 -1.89 17.91
CA ARG A 94 0.79 -2.33 19.23
C ARG A 94 0.48 -1.17 20.16
N LEU A 95 1.30 -0.11 20.14
CA LEU A 95 1.09 1.08 20.94
C LEU A 95 -0.20 1.80 20.52
N MET A 96 -0.38 2.06 19.23
CA MET A 96 -1.57 2.72 18.69
C MET A 96 -2.82 1.85 18.86
N GLY A 97 -2.72 0.53 18.65
CA GLY A 97 -3.84 -0.39 18.88
C GLY A 97 -4.36 -0.32 20.31
N ARG A 98 -3.47 -0.34 21.32
CA ARG A 98 -3.88 -0.20 22.73
C ARG A 98 -4.57 1.13 23.03
N MET A 99 -4.14 2.22 22.40
CA MET A 99 -4.83 3.51 22.53
C MET A 99 -6.23 3.45 21.92
N ILE A 100 -6.36 2.86 20.73
CA ILE A 100 -7.62 2.72 20.01
C ILE A 100 -8.61 1.85 20.79
N ASP A 101 -8.14 0.77 21.40
CA ASP A 101 -8.97 -0.12 22.24
C ASP A 101 -9.56 0.61 23.46
N ALA A 102 -8.97 1.74 23.88
CA ALA A 102 -9.46 2.56 24.98
C ALA A 102 -10.39 3.71 24.55
N LEU A 103 -10.64 3.88 23.24
CA LEU A 103 -11.59 4.88 22.76
C LEU A 103 -13.03 4.45 23.10
N GLU A 104 -13.87 5.42 23.47
CA GLU A 104 -15.30 5.19 23.69
C GLU A 104 -15.99 4.54 22.48
N HIS A 105 -15.59 4.98 21.28
CA HIS A 105 -16.07 4.46 20.01
C HIS A 105 -14.89 3.82 19.27
N ARG A 106 -14.67 2.53 19.54
CA ARG A 106 -13.56 1.78 18.94
C ARG A 106 -13.83 1.48 17.45
N PRO A 107 -13.04 2.02 16.51
CA PRO A 107 -13.13 1.67 15.09
C PRO A 107 -12.67 0.23 14.82
N VAL A 108 -13.02 -0.29 13.64
CA VAL A 108 -12.40 -1.52 13.13
C VAL A 108 -10.93 -1.25 12.86
N THR A 109 -10.05 -2.09 13.39
CA THR A 109 -8.60 -1.97 13.23
C THR A 109 -8.09 -2.93 12.17
N VAL A 110 -7.40 -2.36 11.18
CA VAL A 110 -6.77 -3.11 10.08
C VAL A 110 -5.28 -2.86 10.13
N SER A 111 -4.45 -3.85 9.87
CA SER A 111 -3.01 -3.63 9.71
C SER A 111 -2.46 -4.43 8.54
N GLY A 112 -1.23 -4.11 8.15
CA GLY A 112 -0.51 -4.79 7.09
C GLY A 112 0.97 -4.45 7.14
N LEU A 113 1.71 -4.91 6.13
CA LEU A 113 3.14 -4.70 6.00
C LEU A 113 3.44 -4.14 4.61
N PRO A 114 4.28 -3.09 4.51
CA PRO A 114 4.73 -2.61 3.22
C PRO A 114 5.66 -3.65 2.59
N GLY A 115 5.35 -4.08 1.37
CA GLY A 115 6.20 -4.96 0.59
C GLY A 115 5.91 -6.45 0.77
N MET A 116 6.89 -7.28 0.38
CA MET A 116 6.79 -8.74 0.49
C MET A 116 7.10 -9.18 1.93
N ALA A 117 6.16 -9.89 2.56
CA ALA A 117 6.27 -10.34 3.94
C ALA A 117 6.66 -11.83 4.05
N ILE A 118 7.54 -12.30 3.16
CA ILE A 118 8.07 -13.66 3.15
C ILE A 118 9.59 -13.65 3.37
N PRO A 119 10.12 -14.50 4.27
CA PRO A 119 9.39 -15.42 5.17
C PRO A 119 8.56 -14.69 6.23
N ALA A 120 7.45 -15.30 6.65
CA ALA A 120 6.60 -14.73 7.70
C ALA A 120 7.36 -14.69 9.04
N GLN A 121 7.53 -13.49 9.59
CA GLN A 121 8.29 -13.28 10.81
C GLN A 121 7.37 -13.26 12.03
N ARG A 122 7.79 -13.90 13.14
CA ARG A 122 7.04 -13.90 14.41
C ARG A 122 6.61 -12.50 14.84
N GLY A 123 7.53 -11.53 14.83
CA GLY A 123 7.21 -10.16 15.21
C GLY A 123 6.19 -9.50 14.28
N ALA A 124 6.20 -9.84 12.98
CA ALA A 124 5.28 -9.27 12.02
C ALA A 124 3.82 -9.63 12.34
N LEU A 125 3.57 -10.86 12.79
CA LEU A 125 2.25 -11.34 13.21
C LEU A 125 1.92 -10.98 14.67
N ASP A 126 2.84 -11.22 15.61
CA ASP A 126 2.53 -11.07 17.05
C ASP A 126 2.18 -9.62 17.40
N TYR A 127 2.88 -8.62 16.84
CA TYR A 127 2.54 -7.22 17.07
C TYR A 127 1.14 -6.84 16.55
N ARG A 128 0.60 -7.60 15.60
CA ARG A 128 -0.72 -7.39 14.95
C ARG A 128 -1.80 -8.34 15.45
N ARG A 129 -1.52 -9.17 16.46
CA ARG A 129 -2.46 -10.20 16.95
C ARG A 129 -3.82 -9.69 17.45
N TYR A 130 -3.93 -8.39 17.74
CA TYR A 130 -5.15 -7.75 18.25
C TYR A 130 -5.83 -6.84 17.22
N THR A 131 -5.35 -6.83 15.97
CA THR A 131 -6.06 -6.14 14.90
C THR A 131 -7.23 -7.00 14.44
N ASP A 132 -8.32 -6.37 14.03
CA ASP A 132 -9.50 -7.08 13.55
C ASP A 132 -9.27 -7.71 12.17
N LEU A 133 -8.32 -7.17 11.39
CA LEU A 133 -7.95 -7.69 10.07
C LEU A 133 -6.47 -7.46 9.73
N LEU A 134 -5.81 -8.48 9.17
CA LEU A 134 -4.46 -8.40 8.62
C LEU A 134 -4.50 -8.46 7.09
N ILE A 135 -4.05 -7.39 6.43
CA ILE A 135 -3.88 -7.34 4.98
C ILE A 135 -2.55 -7.96 4.58
N LEU A 136 -2.62 -8.92 3.67
CA LEU A 136 -1.49 -9.58 3.03
C LEU A 136 -1.57 -9.41 1.51
N HIS A 137 -0.44 -9.60 0.83
CA HIS A 137 -0.25 -9.20 -0.56
C HIS A 137 -0.07 -10.32 -1.57
N SER A 138 -0.07 -11.57 -1.10
CA SER A 138 -0.10 -12.73 -1.97
C SER A 138 -0.71 -13.92 -1.24
N HIS A 139 -1.24 -14.88 -1.99
CA HIS A 139 -1.63 -16.17 -1.43
C HIS A 139 -0.46 -16.90 -0.76
N ARG A 140 0.79 -16.63 -1.19
CA ARG A 140 2.00 -17.17 -0.53
C ARG A 140 2.16 -16.59 0.87
N GLU A 141 1.92 -15.30 1.06
CA GLU A 141 1.93 -14.65 2.36
C GLU A 141 0.83 -15.18 3.26
N VAL A 142 -0.41 -15.29 2.75
CA VAL A 142 -1.54 -15.86 3.51
C VAL A 142 -1.16 -17.21 4.12
N ARG A 143 -0.70 -18.16 3.29
CA ARG A 143 -0.28 -19.49 3.78
C ARG A 143 0.84 -19.42 4.83
N ALA A 144 1.85 -18.58 4.60
CA ALA A 144 2.98 -18.46 5.51
C ALA A 144 2.59 -17.86 6.88
N PHE A 145 1.69 -16.88 6.88
CA PHE A 145 1.17 -16.27 8.11
C PHE A 145 0.18 -17.18 8.83
N GLU A 146 -0.66 -17.95 8.12
CA GLU A 146 -1.51 -18.99 8.71
C GLU A 146 -0.68 -20.10 9.38
N GLU A 147 0.38 -20.57 8.72
CA GLU A 147 1.31 -21.55 9.29
C GLU A 147 2.03 -21.00 10.52
N LEU A 148 2.56 -19.78 10.45
CA LEU A 148 3.15 -19.10 11.59
C LEU A 148 2.13 -18.96 12.74
N GLY A 149 0.91 -18.53 12.44
CA GLY A 149 -0.16 -18.33 13.41
C GLY A 149 -0.50 -19.60 14.17
N ARG A 150 -0.61 -20.74 13.47
CA ARG A 150 -0.77 -22.06 14.12
C ARG A 150 0.40 -22.40 15.05
N ARG A 151 1.65 -22.14 14.64
CA ARG A 151 2.84 -22.41 15.45
C ARG A 151 2.96 -21.55 16.71
N ILE A 152 2.45 -20.31 16.67
CA ILE A 152 2.62 -19.35 17.77
C ILE A 152 1.33 -19.09 18.57
N GLY A 153 0.22 -19.77 18.25
CA GLY A 153 -1.06 -19.58 18.92
C GLY A 153 -1.69 -18.22 18.67
N VAL A 154 -1.50 -17.65 17.47
CA VAL A 154 -2.08 -16.37 17.06
C VAL A 154 -2.96 -16.60 15.84
N GLN A 155 -4.23 -16.22 15.93
CA GLN A 155 -5.18 -16.24 14.83
C GLN A 155 -5.68 -14.82 14.60
N VAL A 156 -5.52 -14.32 13.38
CA VAL A 156 -6.01 -13.00 12.95
C VAL A 156 -6.66 -13.20 11.60
N PRO A 157 -7.91 -12.74 11.37
CA PRO A 157 -8.52 -12.78 10.05
C PRO A 157 -7.60 -12.11 9.02
N THR A 158 -7.44 -12.72 7.85
CA THR A 158 -6.61 -12.15 6.78
C THR A 158 -7.44 -11.73 5.58
N ALA A 159 -7.12 -10.58 4.99
CA ALA A 159 -7.62 -10.16 3.70
C ALA A 159 -6.48 -10.06 2.68
N LEU A 160 -6.81 -10.32 1.41
CA LEU A 160 -5.85 -10.23 0.31
C LEU A 160 -6.03 -8.91 -0.44
N ALA A 161 -4.94 -8.15 -0.59
CA ALA A 161 -4.89 -6.97 -1.45
C ALA A 161 -3.65 -7.02 -2.35
N THR A 162 -3.70 -6.52 -3.58
CA THR A 162 -2.49 -6.47 -4.41
C THR A 162 -1.50 -5.45 -3.84
N LEU A 163 -0.22 -5.83 -3.69
CA LEU A 163 0.82 -4.86 -3.34
C LEU A 163 0.81 -3.70 -4.36
N PRO A 164 0.64 -2.44 -3.93
CA PRO A 164 0.45 -1.33 -4.87
C PRO A 164 1.58 -1.17 -5.90
N PHE A 165 2.82 -1.41 -5.48
CA PHE A 165 4.01 -1.24 -6.34
C PHE A 165 4.25 -2.40 -7.32
N ALA A 166 3.63 -3.56 -7.09
CA ALA A 166 3.75 -4.70 -8.00
C ALA A 166 2.98 -4.46 -9.31
N ARG A 167 1.93 -3.62 -9.31
CA ARG A 167 1.12 -3.30 -10.49
C ARG A 167 1.90 -2.53 -11.56
N ARG A 168 2.80 -1.62 -11.17
CA ARG A 168 3.66 -0.89 -12.13
C ARG A 168 4.61 -1.82 -12.87
N ARG A 169 5.15 -2.84 -12.18
CA ARG A 169 6.06 -3.82 -12.79
C ARG A 169 5.35 -4.72 -13.79
N GLN A 170 4.10 -5.10 -13.55
CA GLN A 170 3.29 -5.81 -14.54
C GLN A 170 3.08 -5.00 -15.83
N ARG A 171 2.99 -3.67 -15.74
CA ARG A 171 2.91 -2.80 -16.92
C ARG A 171 4.21 -2.79 -17.73
N MET A 172 5.36 -2.85 -17.07
CA MET A 172 6.68 -2.95 -17.72
C MET A 172 6.97 -4.34 -18.30
N LEU A 173 6.37 -5.39 -17.73
CA LEU A 173 6.57 -6.79 -18.17
C LEU A 173 5.55 -7.27 -19.20
N ARG A 174 4.61 -6.41 -19.63
CA ARG A 174 3.87 -6.67 -20.88
C ARG A 174 4.84 -6.39 -22.03
N PRO A 175 5.26 -7.39 -22.82
CA PRO A 175 6.02 -7.11 -24.02
C PRO A 175 5.07 -6.41 -24.97
N GLU A 176 5.17 -5.09 -25.10
CA GLU A 176 4.74 -4.44 -26.33
C GLU A 176 5.45 -5.18 -27.46
N ARG A 177 4.68 -5.71 -28.40
CA ARG A 177 5.23 -6.29 -29.63
C ARG A 177 5.91 -5.15 -30.40
N VAL A 178 7.16 -4.86 -30.07
CA VAL A 178 8.03 -4.03 -30.88
C VAL A 178 8.28 -4.81 -32.17
N ARG A 179 7.53 -4.50 -33.22
CA ARG A 179 7.90 -4.93 -34.58
C ARG A 179 9.15 -4.16 -34.94
N VAL A 180 10.29 -4.84 -34.90
CA VAL A 180 11.53 -4.34 -35.50
C VAL A 180 11.40 -4.58 -37.00
N GLU A 181 11.05 -3.53 -37.76
CA GLU A 181 11.24 -3.53 -39.21
C GLU A 181 12.74 -3.49 -39.49
N ALA A 182 13.29 -4.62 -39.90
CA ALA A 182 14.65 -4.69 -40.40
C ALA A 182 14.69 -4.05 -41.79
N VAL A 183 15.31 -2.86 -41.86
CA VAL A 183 15.78 -2.29 -43.12
C VAL A 183 16.91 -3.19 -43.62
N VAL A 184 16.60 -4.06 -44.57
CA VAL A 184 17.62 -4.75 -45.37
C VAL A 184 18.19 -3.71 -46.32
N GLY A 185 19.38 -3.22 -46.00
CA GLY A 185 20.20 -2.49 -46.96
C GLY A 185 20.61 -3.44 -48.08
N GLU A 186 20.11 -3.17 -49.28
CA GLU A 186 20.62 -3.78 -50.51
C GLU A 186 22.04 -3.28 -50.76
N ALA A 187 23.00 -4.20 -50.75
CA ALA A 187 24.30 -4.02 -51.39
C ALA A 187 24.35 -4.94 -52.62
N GLU A 188 24.09 -4.30 -53.77
CA GLU A 188 24.94 -4.34 -54.97
C GLU A 188 25.15 -5.69 -55.70
N VAL A 189 24.55 -5.83 -56.90
CA VAL A 189 25.22 -6.49 -58.04
C VAL A 189 24.87 -5.78 -59.35
N SER A 190 25.87 -5.07 -59.85
CA SER A 190 26.06 -4.63 -61.24
C SER A 190 25.87 -5.77 -62.25
N ARG A 191 24.97 -5.58 -63.24
CA ARG A 191 25.07 -6.15 -64.59
C ARG A 191 24.36 -5.26 -65.62
N SER A 192 25.14 -4.56 -66.44
CA SER A 192 24.68 -4.02 -67.73
C SER A 192 24.40 -5.16 -68.70
N PRO A 193 23.43 -4.99 -69.61
CA PRO A 193 23.73 -5.25 -71.02
C PRO A 193 23.30 -4.07 -71.90
N ASN A 194 24.24 -3.67 -72.76
CA ASN A 194 24.00 -2.79 -73.89
C ASN A 194 23.37 -3.60 -75.03
N ILE A 195 22.49 -2.97 -75.81
CA ILE A 195 22.38 -2.98 -77.29
C ILE A 195 20.93 -2.73 -77.70
N LEU A 196 20.71 -1.57 -78.33
CA LEU A 196 19.77 -1.40 -79.43
C LEU A 196 20.59 -1.49 -80.74
N ALA A 197 20.04 -2.24 -81.69
CA ALA A 197 20.61 -2.67 -82.97
C ALA A 197 20.51 -1.58 -84.08
N PRO A 198 20.77 -1.85 -85.38
CA PRO A 198 20.32 -3.00 -86.17
C PRO A 198 21.41 -4.02 -86.55
#